data_AF-A0A2A6CM38-F1
#
_entry.id   AF-A0A2A6CM38-F1
#
_cell.length_a   1.000
_cell.length_b   1.000
_cell.length_c   1.000
_cell.angle_alpha   90.00
_cell.angle_beta   90.00
_cell.angle_gamma   90.00
#
_symmetry.space_group_name_H-M   'P 1'
#
loop_
_entity.id
_entity.type
_entity.pdbx_description
1 polymer ?
#
loop_
_entity_poly.entity_id
_entity_poly.type
_entity_poly.pdbx_seq_one_letter_code
_entity_poly.pdbx_strand_id
1 'polypeptide(L)'
;KYSPNVELYSIYHNWPFMKGEHNRVIIKEGDFVVTMVDKASGNYAITCKKLYLQFMEKELNTQSNDGKTYEIKDQLDPVSIKLNHEKFITGAHDSTLKPLSIELQKILRFLHGHFRRYCYSVTGHDKINRFFSIQNTFRVVQQLNTVQNRRSEIFCADFSSLFTNLPHNVVKEKLYYLIDLMFKNAGSEYIVVQGTNVRYDRNNSSTSGRSYHKNDLKGIIEFILRNSFAYYGGNLYQQQKGIPQGNNASPQIADLTLAVMEYQYIRNNIQSGHPLSFSLNRTFRYIDDLFHISDKKDEFVRITTDMYHHSLTLEQTNTDPKESAFLDMSIKVTITGAVQTSLYNKTDDYSFSVVRYPHYESNIPISMGLNTLHGEIIRIFRNCSLFEHFLERTRQLARYFLQIQYPKEILCSRLYSTLNKTPAISLKYATFHSFSNFLTKY
;
A
#
# COMPACT_ATOMS: atom_id res chain seq x y z
N LYS A 1 -6.04 2.29 -33.99
CA LYS A 1 -6.49 0.88 -34.16
C LYS A 1 -5.60 0.02 -33.28
N TYR A 2 -6.16 -0.47 -32.17
CA TYR A 2 -5.47 -1.25 -31.16
C TYR A 2 -5.08 -2.63 -31.72
N SER A 3 -3.85 -3.06 -31.49
CA SER A 3 -3.45 -4.46 -31.67
C SER A 3 -3.31 -5.09 -30.28
N PRO A 4 -4.11 -6.12 -29.96
CA PRO A 4 -3.96 -6.89 -28.74
C PRO A 4 -2.94 -7.99 -29.04
N ASN A 5 -1.69 -7.86 -28.58
CA ASN A 5 -0.74 -8.98 -28.49
C ASN A 5 0.48 -8.51 -27.68
N VAL A 6 0.35 -8.59 -26.36
CA VAL A 6 1.52 -8.75 -25.48
C VAL A 6 1.59 -10.24 -25.21
N GLU A 7 2.41 -10.96 -25.97
CA GLU A 7 2.68 -12.37 -25.71
C GLU A 7 3.60 -12.49 -24.49
N LEU A 8 3.05 -13.03 -23.40
CA LEU A 8 3.81 -13.44 -22.21
C LEU A 8 4.36 -14.85 -22.47
N TYR A 9 5.64 -14.95 -22.83
CA TYR A 9 6.32 -16.25 -22.90
C TYR A 9 6.76 -16.69 -21.50
N SER A 10 6.33 -17.87 -21.04
CA SER A 10 7.01 -18.59 -19.96
C SER A 10 8.22 -19.31 -20.54
N ILE A 11 9.42 -18.78 -20.35
CA ILE A 11 10.63 -19.40 -20.88
C ILE A 11 11.28 -20.24 -19.77
N TYR A 12 11.05 -21.55 -19.82
CA TYR A 12 11.93 -22.55 -19.21
C TYR A 12 12.70 -23.24 -20.33
N HIS A 13 13.96 -22.86 -20.52
CA HIS A 13 15.12 -23.74 -20.77
C HIS A 13 16.33 -22.95 -21.29
N ASN A 14 17.47 -23.18 -20.63
CA ASN A 14 18.84 -22.83 -21.02
C ASN A 14 19.15 -21.37 -21.41
N TRP A 15 19.30 -20.51 -20.39
CA TRP A 15 20.11 -19.29 -20.51
C TRP A 15 21.29 -19.37 -19.52
N PRO A 16 22.51 -18.91 -19.87
CA PRO A 16 23.65 -18.90 -18.96
C PRO A 16 23.33 -18.17 -17.65
N PHE A 17 23.75 -18.78 -16.55
CA PHE A 17 23.67 -18.26 -15.18
C PHE A 17 24.13 -16.79 -15.09
N MET A 18 23.23 -15.89 -14.68
CA MET A 18 23.64 -14.59 -14.14
C MET A 18 23.78 -14.72 -12.61
N LYS A 19 25.02 -14.55 -12.11
CA LYS A 19 25.27 -14.26 -10.71
C LYS A 19 24.59 -12.93 -10.38
N GLY A 20 23.63 -12.98 -9.46
CA GLY A 20 22.92 -11.81 -8.99
C GLY A 20 23.79 -10.97 -8.09
N GLU A 21 24.05 -9.74 -8.53
CA GLU A 21 23.97 -8.57 -7.67
C GLU A 21 23.17 -7.51 -8.45
N HIS A 22 22.19 -6.91 -7.77
CA HIS A 22 21.30 -5.83 -8.23
C HIS A 22 19.99 -6.22 -8.94
N ASN A 23 18.88 -5.66 -8.42
CA ASN A 23 17.48 -5.77 -8.85
C ASN A 23 17.17 -5.16 -10.25
N ARG A 24 18.06 -5.28 -11.23
CA ARG A 24 17.80 -4.84 -12.62
C ARG A 24 18.52 -5.77 -13.60
N VAL A 25 17.87 -6.84 -14.02
CA VAL A 25 18.28 -7.59 -15.22
C VAL A 25 17.74 -6.84 -16.44
N ILE A 26 18.49 -5.86 -16.93
CA ILE A 26 18.27 -5.28 -18.26
C ILE A 26 19.12 -6.09 -19.23
N ILE A 27 18.54 -7.10 -19.89
CA ILE A 27 19.19 -7.71 -21.05
C ILE A 27 19.10 -6.70 -22.20
N LYS A 28 20.22 -6.04 -22.50
CA LYS A 28 20.38 -5.18 -23.69
C LYS A 28 20.81 -6.03 -24.90
N GLU A 29 20.00 -6.99 -25.32
CA GLU A 29 20.20 -7.62 -26.64
C GLU A 29 19.07 -7.23 -27.58
N GLY A 30 19.46 -6.56 -28.67
CA GLY A 30 18.65 -6.21 -29.83
C GLY A 30 17.58 -5.14 -29.60
N ASP A 31 16.39 -5.56 -29.17
CA ASP A 31 15.15 -4.80 -29.43
C ASP A 31 14.17 -4.75 -28.25
N PHE A 32 14.46 -5.43 -27.14
CA PHE A 32 13.54 -5.60 -26.03
C PHE A 32 14.13 -5.16 -24.69
N VAL A 33 13.24 -4.74 -23.79
CA VAL A 33 13.53 -4.40 -22.39
C VAL A 33 12.80 -5.42 -21.53
N VAL A 34 13.56 -6.13 -20.70
CA VAL A 34 13.02 -7.05 -19.70
C VAL A 34 12.89 -6.31 -18.38
N THR A 35 11.69 -6.28 -17.82
CA THR A 35 11.39 -5.63 -16.53
C THR A 35 10.62 -6.58 -15.63
N MET A 36 10.78 -6.47 -14.31
CA MET A 36 9.90 -7.19 -13.39
C MET A 36 8.54 -6.51 -13.33
N VAL A 37 7.47 -7.31 -13.26
CA VAL A 37 6.09 -6.80 -13.14
C VAL A 37 5.77 -6.56 -11.67
N ASP A 38 5.54 -5.30 -11.29
CA ASP A 38 5.30 -4.86 -9.91
C ASP A 38 4.13 -5.62 -9.23
N LYS A 39 3.00 -5.77 -9.93
CA LYS A 39 1.79 -6.44 -9.41
C LYS A 39 1.76 -7.96 -9.59
N ALA A 40 2.85 -8.56 -10.09
CA ALA A 40 2.96 -9.99 -10.34
C ALA A 40 4.39 -10.47 -10.04
N SER A 41 4.77 -10.43 -8.76
CA SER A 41 6.12 -10.81 -8.29
C SER A 41 6.58 -12.14 -8.89
N GLY A 42 7.78 -12.16 -9.47
CA GLY A 42 8.33 -13.34 -10.15
C GLY A 42 8.00 -13.43 -11.65
N ASN A 43 7.22 -12.50 -12.19
CA ASN A 43 6.93 -12.40 -13.61
C ASN A 43 7.76 -11.27 -14.25
N TYR A 44 8.22 -11.51 -15.47
CA TYR A 44 8.95 -10.54 -16.27
C TYR A 44 8.09 -10.09 -17.45
N ALA A 45 8.06 -8.78 -17.69
CA ALA A 45 7.52 -8.21 -18.92
C ALA A 45 8.66 -7.99 -19.92
N ILE A 46 8.47 -8.49 -21.13
CA ILE A 46 9.35 -8.24 -22.27
C ILE A 46 8.65 -7.20 -23.14
N THR A 47 9.21 -6.00 -23.21
CA THR A 47 8.60 -4.87 -23.93
C THR A 47 9.54 -4.40 -25.03
N CYS A 48 9.02 -4.14 -26.23
CA CYS A 48 9.82 -3.50 -27.28
C CYS A 48 10.40 -2.17 -26.77
N LYS A 49 11.68 -1.92 -27.04
CA LYS A 49 12.41 -0.73 -26.58
C LYS A 49 11.73 0.58 -26.96
N LYS A 50 11.19 0.68 -28.18
CA LYS A 50 10.47 1.88 -28.64
C LYS A 50 9.24 2.17 -27.78
N LEU A 51 8.45 1.13 -27.47
CA LEU A 51 7.26 1.26 -26.64
C LEU A 51 7.62 1.62 -25.20
N TYR A 52 8.64 0.97 -24.64
CA TYR A 52 9.16 1.28 -23.30
C TYR A 52 9.57 2.75 -23.17
N LEU A 53 10.33 3.26 -24.14
CA LEU A 53 10.76 4.66 -24.14
C LEU A 53 9.57 5.65 -24.26
N GLN A 54 8.57 5.34 -25.09
CA GLN A 54 7.36 6.17 -25.21
C GLN A 54 6.58 6.27 -23.89
N PHE A 55 6.43 5.15 -23.18
CA PHE A 55 5.77 5.15 -21.87
C PHE A 55 6.57 5.93 -20.82
N MET A 56 7.88 5.75 -20.77
CA MET A 56 8.73 6.49 -19.82
C MET A 56 8.70 8.00 -20.07
N GLU A 57 8.70 8.44 -21.34
CA GLU A 57 8.56 9.86 -21.67
C GLU A 57 7.21 10.43 -21.24
N LYS A 58 6.13 9.65 -21.41
CA LYS A 58 4.79 10.00 -20.92
C LYS A 58 4.75 10.13 -19.39
N GLU A 59 5.34 9.18 -18.66
CA GLU A 59 5.38 9.17 -17.18
C GLU A 59 6.19 10.33 -16.60
N LEU A 60 7.28 10.75 -17.29
CA LEU A 60 8.05 11.93 -16.89
C LEU A 60 7.29 13.24 -17.11
N ASN A 61 6.15 13.21 -17.79
CA ASN A 61 5.21 14.31 -17.91
C ASN A 61 5.87 15.64 -18.34
N THR A 62 6.79 15.56 -19.29
CA THR A 62 7.66 16.69 -19.71
C THR A 62 6.94 17.70 -20.60
N GLN A 63 5.73 17.36 -21.09
CA GLN A 63 4.96 18.12 -22.08
C GLN A 63 3.55 18.55 -21.59
N SER A 64 3.25 18.54 -20.28
CA SER A 64 1.96 19.02 -19.78
C SER A 64 1.83 20.56 -19.77
N ASN A 65 0.66 21.05 -20.19
CA ASN A 65 0.30 22.48 -20.10
C ASN A 65 -0.10 22.90 -18.66
N ASP A 66 -0.55 21.96 -17.81
CA ASP A 66 -1.00 22.21 -16.43
C ASP A 66 0.15 22.17 -15.39
N GLY A 67 1.36 22.51 -15.83
CA GLY A 67 2.59 22.48 -15.04
C GLY A 67 3.26 21.09 -15.01
N LYS A 68 4.58 21.08 -15.17
CA LYS A 68 5.39 19.85 -15.30
C LYS A 68 5.62 19.22 -13.93
N THR A 69 5.44 17.89 -13.83
CA THR A 69 5.83 17.15 -12.61
C THR A 69 7.34 17.10 -12.48
N TYR A 70 8.04 16.96 -13.61
CA TYR A 70 9.49 16.91 -13.69
C TYR A 70 10.02 18.01 -14.59
N GLU A 71 11.10 18.65 -14.16
CA GLU A 71 11.85 19.62 -14.95
C GLU A 71 13.23 19.08 -15.28
N ILE A 72 13.63 19.23 -16.55
CA ILE A 72 15.00 18.93 -16.97
C ILE A 72 15.95 19.91 -16.27
N LYS A 73 16.96 19.37 -15.59
CA LYS A 73 18.02 20.17 -14.99
C LYS A 73 19.30 20.21 -15.83
N ASP A 74 19.48 19.28 -16.75
CA ASP A 74 20.76 19.13 -17.43
C ASP A 74 20.73 19.50 -18.92
N GLN A 75 21.31 20.68 -19.20
CA GLN A 75 22.49 20.79 -20.06
C GLN A 75 23.80 20.73 -19.22
N LEU A 76 23.80 20.07 -18.04
CA LEU A 76 25.02 19.96 -17.21
C LEU A 76 26.02 19.00 -17.82
N ASP A 77 27.29 19.21 -17.50
CA ASP A 77 28.38 18.39 -18.00
C ASP A 77 28.27 16.92 -17.52
N PRO A 78 28.87 15.95 -18.25
CA PRO A 78 28.79 14.52 -17.93
C PRO A 78 29.30 14.11 -16.54
N VAL A 79 30.21 14.89 -15.94
CA VAL A 79 30.77 14.61 -14.60
C VAL A 79 29.75 14.99 -13.52
N SER A 80 29.11 16.14 -13.68
CA SER A 80 28.01 16.61 -12.84
C SER A 80 26.80 15.66 -12.89
N ILE A 81 26.48 15.15 -14.09
CA ILE A 81 25.45 14.12 -14.30
C ILE A 81 25.77 12.85 -13.49
N LYS A 82 27.01 12.36 -13.56
CA LYS A 82 27.42 11.14 -12.84
C LYS A 82 27.38 11.31 -11.32
N LEU A 83 27.80 12.48 -10.82
CA LEU A 83 27.75 12.79 -9.39
C LEU A 83 26.31 12.87 -8.86
N ASN A 84 25.39 13.43 -9.65
CA ASN A 84 23.97 13.55 -9.29
C ASN A 84 23.22 12.21 -9.41
N HIS A 85 23.59 11.38 -10.39
CA HIS A 85 23.02 10.06 -10.64
C HIS A 85 23.19 9.12 -9.44
N GLU A 86 24.36 9.09 -8.82
CA GLU A 86 24.61 8.24 -7.66
C GLU A 86 23.99 8.81 -6.38
N LYS A 87 23.96 10.14 -6.23
CA LYS A 87 23.65 10.77 -4.94
C LYS A 87 22.18 11.04 -4.67
N PHE A 88 21.37 11.38 -5.68
CA PHE A 88 20.02 11.93 -5.43
C PHE A 88 18.88 11.27 -6.22
N ILE A 89 19.16 10.21 -7.00
CA ILE A 89 18.09 9.47 -7.67
C ILE A 89 17.24 8.72 -6.64
N THR A 90 15.92 8.88 -6.73
CA THR A 90 14.99 8.15 -5.88
C THR A 90 14.99 6.65 -6.22
N GLY A 91 15.04 5.80 -5.19
CA GLY A 91 15.11 4.35 -5.36
C GLY A 91 16.47 3.78 -5.78
N ALA A 92 17.51 4.61 -6.01
CA ALA A 92 18.87 4.12 -6.24
C ALA A 92 19.46 3.48 -4.98
N HIS A 93 20.21 2.38 -5.15
CA HIS A 93 20.77 1.62 -4.03
C HIS A 93 21.70 2.48 -3.16
N ASP A 94 22.53 3.29 -3.81
CA ASP A 94 23.60 4.10 -3.21
C ASP A 94 23.22 5.59 -3.08
N SER A 95 21.92 5.91 -3.16
CA SER A 95 21.43 7.27 -2.97
C SER A 95 21.83 7.82 -1.60
N THR A 96 22.45 9.00 -1.56
CA THR A 96 22.81 9.70 -0.32
C THR A 96 21.59 10.09 0.53
N LEU A 97 20.40 10.14 -0.10
CA LEU A 97 19.14 10.36 0.61
C LEU A 97 18.64 9.12 1.34
N LYS A 98 19.11 7.92 0.99
CA LYS A 98 18.57 6.66 1.51
C LYS A 98 18.74 6.52 3.03
N PRO A 99 19.91 6.77 3.66
CA PRO A 99 20.03 6.72 5.11
C PRO A 99 19.10 7.71 5.82
N LEU A 100 19.02 8.95 5.30
CA LEU A 100 18.16 10.00 5.84
C LEU A 100 16.67 9.66 5.71
N SER A 101 16.29 9.10 4.57
CA SER A 101 14.94 8.61 4.26
C SER A 101 14.52 7.47 5.18
N ILE A 102 15.42 6.51 5.47
CA ILE A 102 15.15 5.40 6.40
C ILE A 102 14.96 5.92 7.83
N GLU A 103 15.80 6.86 8.26
CA GLU A 103 15.65 7.54 9.55
C GLU A 103 14.31 8.28 9.64
N LEU A 104 14.00 9.12 8.64
CA LEU A 104 12.72 9.84 8.59
C LEU A 104 11.53 8.87 8.61
N GLN A 105 11.61 7.76 7.87
CA GLN A 105 10.56 6.75 7.86
C GLN A 105 10.28 6.21 9.27
N LYS A 106 11.32 5.88 10.05
CA LYS A 106 11.14 5.39 11.43
C LYS A 106 10.44 6.44 12.30
N ILE A 107 10.85 7.70 12.16
CA ILE A 107 10.27 8.82 12.91
C ILE A 107 8.81 9.05 12.51
N LEU A 108 8.49 9.08 11.22
CA LEU A 108 7.12 9.24 10.73
C LEU A 108 6.21 8.08 11.14
N ARG A 109 6.71 6.84 11.17
CA ARG A 109 5.95 5.69 11.72
C ARG A 109 5.63 5.87 13.21
N PHE A 110 6.58 6.38 13.97
CA PHE A 110 6.37 6.69 15.39
C PHE A 110 5.33 7.81 15.57
N LEU A 111 5.44 8.89 14.79
CA LEU A 111 4.47 9.99 14.79
C LEU A 111 3.08 9.55 14.33
N HIS A 112 2.98 8.66 13.33
CA HIS A 112 1.71 8.04 12.91
C HIS A 112 1.02 7.31 14.07
N GLY A 113 1.77 6.47 14.78
CA GLY A 113 1.28 5.78 15.96
C GLY A 113 0.82 6.73 17.06
N HIS A 114 1.55 7.84 17.28
CA HIS A 114 1.15 8.89 18.22
C HIS A 114 -0.13 9.59 17.77
N PHE A 115 -0.20 10.02 16.52
CA PHE A 115 -1.33 10.75 15.96
C PHE A 115 -2.60 9.92 15.97
N ARG A 116 -2.51 8.63 15.64
CA ARG A 116 -3.63 7.69 15.77
C ARG A 116 -4.18 7.64 17.20
N ARG A 117 -3.31 7.52 18.21
CA ARG A 117 -3.73 7.51 19.63
C ARG A 117 -4.37 8.85 20.03
N TYR A 118 -3.77 9.95 19.61
CA TYR A 118 -4.31 11.29 19.83
C TYR A 118 -5.73 11.41 19.25
N CYS A 119 -5.93 11.04 17.98
CA CYS A 119 -7.25 11.08 17.34
C CYS A 119 -8.27 10.18 18.06
N TYR A 120 -7.88 8.97 18.48
CA TYR A 120 -8.78 8.09 19.24
C TYR A 120 -9.16 8.65 20.61
N SER A 121 -8.25 9.33 21.29
CA SER A 121 -8.58 10.03 22.55
C SER A 121 -9.66 11.09 22.31
N VAL A 122 -9.51 11.90 21.24
CA VAL A 122 -10.50 12.93 20.88
C VAL A 122 -11.84 12.30 20.48
N THR A 123 -11.82 11.27 19.63
CA THR A 123 -13.02 10.48 19.25
C THR A 123 -13.72 9.86 20.46
N GLY A 124 -13.00 9.52 21.53
CA GLY A 124 -13.60 8.98 22.75
C GLY A 124 -14.70 9.88 23.34
N HIS A 125 -14.55 11.20 23.20
CA HIS A 125 -15.45 12.21 23.76
C HIS A 125 -16.73 12.44 22.95
N ASP A 126 -16.64 12.45 21.61
CA ASP A 126 -17.77 12.80 20.73
C ASP A 126 -18.18 11.72 19.72
N LYS A 127 -17.50 10.57 19.73
CA LYS A 127 -17.75 9.40 18.87
C LYS A 127 -17.58 9.64 17.36
N ILE A 128 -16.88 10.70 16.97
CA ILE A 128 -16.56 11.00 15.56
C ILE A 128 -15.16 10.50 15.22
N ASN A 129 -15.06 9.58 14.27
CA ASN A 129 -13.77 9.11 13.76
C ASN A 129 -13.07 10.21 12.95
N ARG A 130 -11.80 10.48 13.30
CA ARG A 130 -10.95 11.50 12.66
C ARG A 130 -9.66 10.93 12.06
N PHE A 131 -9.55 9.61 12.01
CA PHE A 131 -8.34 8.95 11.55
C PHE A 131 -8.70 7.72 10.73
N PHE A 132 -8.71 7.89 9.40
CA PHE A 132 -9.12 6.82 8.47
C PHE A 132 -7.97 5.86 8.16
N SER A 133 -6.72 6.29 8.34
CA SER A 133 -5.55 5.49 8.00
C SER A 133 -5.50 4.15 8.76
N ILE A 134 -5.41 3.06 8.00
CA ILE A 134 -5.27 1.69 8.50
C ILE A 134 -3.93 1.08 8.07
N GLN A 135 -3.46 0.10 8.84
CA GLN A 135 -2.23 -0.65 8.53
C GLN A 135 -2.51 -2.04 7.95
N ASN A 136 -3.73 -2.55 8.14
CA ASN A 136 -4.18 -3.84 7.62
C ASN A 136 -5.71 -3.92 7.62
N THR A 137 -6.24 -4.86 6.84
CA THR A 137 -7.67 -5.13 6.65
C THR A 137 -8.35 -5.81 7.85
N PHE A 138 -7.60 -6.30 8.84
CA PHE A 138 -8.18 -7.09 9.94
C PHE A 138 -9.21 -6.30 10.77
N ARG A 139 -8.90 -5.04 11.12
CA ARG A 139 -9.84 -4.17 11.86
C ARG A 139 -11.06 -3.81 11.03
N VAL A 140 -10.89 -3.71 9.71
CA VAL A 140 -11.98 -3.39 8.77
C VAL A 140 -13.04 -4.48 8.82
N VAL A 141 -12.65 -5.77 8.70
CA VAL A 141 -13.60 -6.90 8.77
C VAL A 141 -14.43 -6.87 10.06
N GLN A 142 -13.78 -6.62 11.20
CA GLN A 142 -14.47 -6.56 12.50
C GLN A 142 -15.52 -5.45 12.56
N GLN A 143 -15.19 -4.26 12.03
CA GLN A 143 -16.12 -3.14 11.98
C GLN A 143 -17.24 -3.36 10.96
N LEU A 144 -16.95 -3.95 9.80
CA LEU A 144 -17.94 -4.27 8.78
C LEU A 144 -18.99 -5.28 9.26
N ASN A 145 -18.61 -6.25 10.10
CA ASN A 145 -19.55 -7.21 10.69
C ASN A 145 -20.63 -6.56 11.57
N THR A 146 -20.43 -5.33 12.03
CA THR A 146 -21.43 -4.58 12.82
C THR A 146 -22.47 -3.87 11.96
N VAL A 147 -22.26 -3.82 10.64
CA VAL A 147 -23.15 -3.13 9.71
C VAL A 147 -24.37 -4.00 9.43
N GLN A 148 -25.54 -3.49 9.81
CA GLN A 148 -26.84 -4.11 9.53
C GLN A 148 -27.79 -3.04 8.96
N ASN A 149 -27.58 -2.64 7.71
CA ASN A 149 -28.43 -1.64 7.04
C ASN A 149 -28.46 -1.86 5.53
N ARG A 150 -29.64 -2.23 4.99
CA ARG A 150 -29.90 -2.50 3.57
C ARG A 150 -29.65 -1.30 2.65
N ARG A 151 -29.77 -0.08 3.18
CA ARG A 151 -29.51 1.16 2.45
C ARG A 151 -28.03 1.50 2.36
N SER A 152 -27.15 0.77 3.05
CA SER A 152 -25.70 1.05 2.98
C SER A 152 -25.16 0.85 1.58
N GLU A 153 -24.42 1.81 1.08
CA GLU A 153 -23.71 1.75 -0.19
C GLU A 153 -22.20 1.89 0.06
N ILE A 154 -21.42 1.27 -0.81
CA ILE A 154 -19.97 1.26 -0.79
C ILE A 154 -19.46 2.35 -1.74
N PHE A 155 -18.46 3.07 -1.28
CA PHE A 155 -17.65 3.97 -2.07
C PHE A 155 -16.18 3.59 -1.88
N CYS A 156 -15.55 3.14 -2.96
CA CYS A 156 -14.11 2.90 -3.03
C CYS A 156 -13.52 3.86 -4.04
N ALA A 157 -12.40 4.46 -3.68
CA ALA A 157 -11.68 5.37 -4.57
C ALA A 157 -10.17 5.26 -4.36
N ASP A 158 -9.42 5.55 -5.42
CA ASP A 158 -7.97 5.72 -5.37
C ASP A 158 -7.57 7.18 -5.67
N PHE A 159 -6.42 7.59 -5.14
CA PHE A 159 -5.85 8.90 -5.47
C PHE A 159 -4.92 8.79 -6.68
N SER A 160 -5.38 9.20 -7.86
CA SER A 160 -4.58 9.08 -9.10
C SER A 160 -3.37 10.02 -9.15
N SER A 161 -3.42 11.15 -8.43
CA SER A 161 -2.45 12.24 -8.57
C SER A 161 -1.60 12.52 -7.31
N LEU A 162 -1.68 11.65 -6.30
CA LEU A 162 -1.00 11.82 -5.01
C LEU A 162 0.53 11.93 -5.13
N PHE A 163 1.13 11.04 -5.93
CA PHE A 163 2.57 10.98 -6.11
C PHE A 163 3.10 11.88 -7.24
N THR A 164 2.21 12.44 -8.07
CA THR A 164 2.58 13.11 -9.32
C THR A 164 2.19 14.58 -9.38
N ASN A 165 1.13 15.00 -8.67
CA ASN A 165 0.57 16.33 -8.82
C ASN A 165 0.44 17.12 -7.51
N LEU A 166 0.48 16.45 -6.36
CA LEU A 166 0.31 17.13 -5.06
C LEU A 166 1.44 18.15 -4.81
N PRO A 167 1.14 19.46 -4.68
CA PRO A 167 2.18 20.47 -4.49
C PRO A 167 3.02 20.25 -3.23
N HIS A 168 4.34 20.43 -3.33
CA HIS A 168 5.26 20.24 -2.20
C HIS A 168 4.93 21.13 -1.00
N ASN A 169 4.46 22.36 -1.23
CA ASN A 169 4.05 23.27 -0.15
C ASN A 169 2.88 22.70 0.66
N VAL A 170 1.92 22.05 0.02
CA VAL A 170 0.79 21.39 0.70
C VAL A 170 1.29 20.22 1.55
N VAL A 171 2.17 19.37 1.01
CA VAL A 171 2.80 18.27 1.77
C VAL A 171 3.53 18.82 3.00
N LYS A 172 4.37 19.86 2.81
CA LYS A 172 5.11 20.51 3.89
C LYS A 172 4.16 21.07 4.95
N GLU A 173 3.15 21.85 4.56
CA GLU A 173 2.18 22.44 5.48
C GLU A 173 1.54 21.38 6.39
N LYS A 174 1.03 20.29 5.79
CA LYS A 174 0.34 19.23 6.55
C LYS A 174 1.28 18.46 7.47
N LEU A 175 2.47 18.11 7.00
CA LEU A 175 3.46 17.41 7.84
C LEU A 175 4.05 18.30 8.93
N TYR A 176 4.25 19.59 8.67
CA TYR A 176 4.74 20.52 9.69
C TYR A 176 3.70 20.70 10.78
N TYR A 177 2.43 20.86 10.41
CA TYR A 177 1.32 20.88 11.36
C TYR A 177 1.28 19.61 12.22
N LEU A 178 1.43 18.44 11.61
CA LEU A 178 1.48 17.17 12.34
C LEU A 178 2.62 17.13 13.34
N ILE A 179 3.84 17.47 12.91
CA ILE A 179 5.03 17.50 13.75
C ILE A 179 4.79 18.44 14.93
N ASP A 180 4.36 19.68 14.68
CA ASP A 180 4.12 20.65 15.74
C ASP A 180 3.03 20.19 16.71
N LEU A 181 1.93 19.61 16.21
CA LEU A 181 0.85 19.08 17.03
C LEU A 181 1.32 17.93 17.92
N MET A 182 2.07 16.97 17.38
CA MET A 182 2.54 15.79 18.10
C MET A 182 3.61 16.12 19.14
N PHE A 183 4.55 17.01 18.81
CA PHE A 183 5.57 17.47 19.75
C PHE A 183 4.96 18.30 20.89
N LYS A 184 4.00 19.20 20.56
CA LYS A 184 3.23 19.93 21.57
C LYS A 184 2.45 18.99 22.49
N ASN A 185 1.78 17.97 21.94
CA ASN A 185 1.03 17.00 22.73
C ASN A 185 1.94 16.15 23.64
N ALA A 186 3.16 15.83 23.21
CA ALA A 186 4.14 15.10 24.01
C ALA A 186 4.82 15.96 25.09
N GLY A 187 4.78 17.29 24.95
CA GLY A 187 5.55 18.23 25.78
C GLY A 187 7.06 18.03 25.57
N SER A 188 7.50 17.92 24.32
CA SER A 188 8.89 17.69 23.93
C SER A 188 9.22 18.49 22.67
N GLU A 189 10.48 18.90 22.50
CA GLU A 189 11.00 19.54 21.28
C GLU A 189 11.92 18.60 20.48
N TYR A 190 12.33 17.47 21.06
CA TYR A 190 13.25 16.50 20.45
C TYR A 190 12.69 15.08 20.36
N ILE A 191 13.16 14.34 19.35
CA ILE A 191 13.01 12.90 19.18
C ILE A 191 14.39 12.27 19.06
N VAL A 192 14.58 11.09 19.68
CA VAL A 192 15.79 10.29 19.56
C VAL A 192 15.48 8.99 18.81
N VAL A 193 16.35 8.65 17.86
CA VAL A 193 16.34 7.38 17.12
C VAL A 193 17.50 6.52 17.59
N GLN A 194 17.19 5.32 18.09
CA GLN A 194 18.16 4.32 18.53
C GLN A 194 17.82 2.95 17.93
N GLY A 195 18.49 2.59 16.84
CA GLY A 195 18.19 1.35 16.11
C GLY A 195 16.79 1.38 15.49
N THR A 196 15.89 0.55 16.01
CA THR A 196 14.46 0.53 15.65
C THR A 196 13.57 1.30 16.62
N ASN A 197 14.11 1.71 17.77
CA ASN A 197 13.37 2.43 18.79
C ASN A 197 13.38 3.93 18.49
N VAL A 198 12.21 4.57 18.62
CA VAL A 198 12.03 6.00 18.47
C VAL A 198 11.22 6.49 19.66
N ARG A 199 11.70 7.55 20.30
CA ARG A 199 11.04 8.14 21.48
C ARG A 199 11.23 9.65 21.53
N TYR A 200 10.33 10.34 22.22
CA TYR A 200 10.55 11.74 22.59
C TYR A 200 11.68 11.83 23.62
N ASP A 201 12.44 12.93 23.57
CA ASP A 201 13.47 13.27 24.55
C ASP A 201 13.26 14.71 25.03
N ARG A 202 12.96 14.86 26.32
CA ARG A 202 12.64 16.17 26.91
C ARG A 202 13.88 17.00 27.26
N ASN A 203 15.03 16.35 27.46
CA ASN A 203 16.22 16.99 28.02
C ASN A 203 17.42 16.94 27.08
N ASN A 204 17.24 16.46 25.84
CA ASN A 204 18.33 16.19 24.88
C ASN A 204 19.50 15.44 25.55
N SER A 205 19.16 14.52 26.46
CA SER A 205 20.11 13.90 27.39
C SER A 205 20.58 12.52 26.93
N SER A 206 20.10 12.05 25.78
CA SER A 206 20.47 10.74 25.26
C SER A 206 21.88 10.77 24.65
N THR A 207 22.86 10.20 25.36
CA THR A 207 24.23 9.98 24.84
C THR A 207 24.30 8.84 23.82
N SER A 208 23.28 7.98 23.76
CA SER A 208 23.16 6.89 22.80
C SER A 208 21.99 7.12 21.82
N GLY A 209 22.28 7.38 20.55
CA GLY A 209 21.29 7.58 19.48
C GLY A 209 21.42 8.92 18.76
N ARG A 210 20.70 9.08 17.64
CA ARG A 210 20.63 10.36 16.91
C ARG A 210 19.44 11.16 17.40
N SER A 211 19.70 12.36 17.90
CA SER A 211 18.67 13.30 18.35
C SER A 211 18.32 14.26 17.23
N TYR A 212 17.03 14.54 17.06
CA TYR A 212 16.51 15.49 16.09
C TYR A 212 15.54 16.43 16.79
N HIS A 213 15.77 17.72 16.63
CA HIS A 213 14.79 18.73 16.97
C HIS A 213 13.62 18.69 15.98
N LYS A 214 12.42 19.13 16.38
CA LYS A 214 11.25 19.17 15.49
C LYS A 214 11.51 19.93 14.18
N ASN A 215 12.33 20.99 14.22
CA ASN A 215 12.69 21.77 13.04
C ASN A 215 13.67 21.03 12.11
N ASP A 216 14.52 20.16 12.65
CA ASP A 216 15.39 19.31 11.83
C ASP A 216 14.52 18.38 10.97
N LEU A 217 13.47 17.80 11.56
CA LEU A 217 12.53 16.96 10.82
C LEU A 217 11.84 17.71 9.68
N LYS A 218 11.45 18.97 9.91
CA LYS A 218 10.86 19.83 8.87
C LYS A 218 11.84 20.10 7.73
N GLY A 219 13.10 20.38 8.07
CA GLY A 219 14.19 20.56 7.11
C GLY A 219 14.49 19.29 6.31
N ILE A 220 14.47 18.12 6.97
CA ILE A 220 14.67 16.82 6.30
C ILE A 220 13.55 16.53 5.30
N ILE A 221 12.29 16.79 5.66
CA ILE A 221 11.15 16.64 4.75
C ILE A 221 11.31 17.55 3.53
N GLU A 222 11.63 18.83 3.76
CA GLU A 222 11.87 19.78 2.66
C GLU A 222 13.01 19.34 1.76
N PHE A 223 14.11 18.88 2.35
CA PHE A 223 15.26 18.39 1.61
C PHE A 223 14.92 17.17 0.75
N ILE A 224 14.16 16.20 1.28
CA ILE A 224 13.75 15.00 0.54
C ILE A 224 12.81 15.36 -0.62
N LEU A 225 11.82 16.23 -0.40
CA LEU A 225 10.88 16.65 -1.45
C LEU A 225 11.59 17.43 -2.55
N ARG A 226 12.48 18.36 -2.17
CA ARG A 226 13.21 19.19 -3.13
C ARG A 226 14.27 18.41 -3.91
N ASN A 227 14.93 17.43 -3.31
CA ASN A 227 16.05 16.73 -3.95
C ASN A 227 15.63 15.36 -4.51
N SER A 228 14.43 15.28 -5.07
CA SER A 228 13.95 14.10 -5.79
C SER A 228 14.30 14.22 -7.27
N PHE A 229 15.19 13.36 -7.75
CA PHE A 229 15.62 13.33 -9.16
C PHE A 229 15.36 11.98 -9.82
N ALA A 230 15.07 12.02 -11.11
CA ALA A 230 14.99 10.87 -12.01
C ALA A 230 15.98 11.08 -13.17
N TYR A 231 16.62 10.00 -13.62
CA TYR A 231 17.51 10.05 -14.78
C TYR A 231 16.94 9.19 -15.90
N TYR A 232 16.78 9.78 -17.08
CA TYR A 232 16.19 9.11 -18.22
C TYR A 232 16.69 9.69 -19.54
N GLY A 233 17.04 8.82 -20.49
CA GLY A 233 17.40 9.24 -21.84
C GLY A 233 18.60 10.20 -21.92
N GLY A 234 19.55 10.12 -20.98
CA GLY A 234 20.70 11.04 -20.91
C GLY A 234 20.43 12.33 -20.15
N ASN A 235 19.18 12.59 -19.74
CA ASN A 235 18.77 13.81 -19.07
C ASN A 235 18.44 13.55 -17.60
N LEU A 236 18.79 14.51 -16.75
CA LEU A 236 18.41 14.56 -15.35
C LEU A 236 17.14 15.39 -15.18
N TYR A 237 16.18 14.85 -14.45
CA TYR A 237 14.87 15.43 -14.20
C TYR A 237 14.69 15.63 -12.70
N GLN A 238 14.38 16.85 -12.26
CA GLN A 238 14.01 17.13 -10.88
C GLN A 238 12.48 17.16 -10.74
N GLN A 239 11.95 16.44 -9.76
CA GLN A 239 10.54 16.47 -9.44
C GLN A 239 10.19 17.79 -8.72
N GLN A 240 9.19 18.52 -9.23
CA GLN A 240 8.74 19.80 -8.67
C GLN A 240 7.46 19.68 -7.82
N LYS A 241 6.68 18.63 -8.05
CA LYS A 241 5.42 18.33 -7.34
C LYS A 241 5.21 16.81 -7.23
N GLY A 242 4.32 16.43 -6.34
CA GLY A 242 4.06 15.05 -5.98
C GLY A 242 4.94 14.58 -4.81
N ILE A 243 4.81 13.31 -4.47
CA ILE A 243 5.60 12.67 -3.41
C ILE A 243 6.65 11.78 -4.09
N PRO A 244 7.95 11.93 -3.76
CA PRO A 244 9.04 11.19 -4.39
C PRO A 244 8.85 9.66 -4.40
N GLN A 245 8.60 9.06 -5.56
CA GLN A 245 8.43 7.61 -5.66
C GLN A 245 9.78 6.89 -5.49
N GLY A 246 9.81 5.76 -4.76
CA GLY A 246 11.03 4.97 -4.52
C GLY A 246 11.87 5.43 -3.31
N ASN A 247 11.46 6.48 -2.61
CA ASN A 247 12.08 6.88 -1.34
C ASN A 247 11.37 6.15 -0.16
N ASN A 248 12.14 5.66 0.83
CA ASN A 248 11.59 4.83 1.91
C ASN A 248 10.55 5.57 2.77
N ALA A 249 10.68 6.88 2.96
CA ALA A 249 9.74 7.67 3.76
C ALA A 249 8.46 8.04 3.00
N SER A 250 8.44 7.90 1.67
CA SER A 250 7.34 8.40 0.84
C SER A 250 5.97 7.80 1.13
N PRO A 251 5.83 6.48 1.39
CA PRO A 251 4.54 5.92 1.80
C PRO A 251 4.01 6.57 3.08
N GLN A 252 4.89 6.85 4.06
CA GLN A 252 4.50 7.51 5.31
C GLN A 252 4.18 8.99 5.10
N ILE A 253 4.92 9.70 4.23
CA ILE A 253 4.65 11.09 3.85
C ILE A 253 3.25 11.19 3.22
N ALA A 254 2.93 10.29 2.28
CA ALA A 254 1.63 10.24 1.61
C ALA A 254 0.49 10.00 2.60
N ASP A 255 0.59 8.94 3.38
CA ASP A 255 -0.45 8.54 4.33
C ASP A 255 -0.72 9.60 5.41
N LEU A 256 0.33 10.19 5.98
CA LEU A 256 0.22 11.23 7.00
C LEU A 256 -0.30 12.55 6.44
N THR A 257 0.08 12.92 5.22
CA THR A 257 -0.44 14.13 4.57
C THR A 257 -1.95 14.05 4.42
N LEU A 258 -2.46 12.94 3.90
CA LEU A 258 -3.90 12.70 3.78
C LEU A 258 -4.57 12.61 5.15
N ALA A 259 -3.95 11.95 6.14
CA ALA A 259 -4.51 11.81 7.48
C ALA A 259 -4.69 13.17 8.18
N VAL A 260 -3.78 14.12 7.94
CA VAL A 260 -3.90 15.48 8.50
C VAL A 260 -5.00 16.27 7.79
N MET A 261 -5.13 16.15 6.47
CA MET A 261 -6.23 16.78 5.72
C MET A 261 -7.59 16.31 6.26
N GLU A 262 -7.76 14.99 6.39
CA GLU A 262 -8.96 14.34 6.95
C GLU A 262 -9.24 14.85 8.36
N TYR A 263 -8.25 14.82 9.24
CA TYR A 263 -8.39 15.28 10.62
C TYR A 263 -8.80 16.75 10.70
N GLN A 264 -8.14 17.64 9.94
CA GLN A 264 -8.45 19.07 9.94
C GLN A 264 -9.87 19.33 9.44
N TYR A 265 -10.27 18.69 8.34
CA TYR A 265 -11.61 18.85 7.79
C TYR A 265 -12.68 18.39 8.79
N ILE A 266 -12.54 17.17 9.33
CA ILE A 266 -13.53 16.61 10.25
C ILE A 266 -13.60 17.42 11.54
N ARG A 267 -12.45 17.84 12.09
CA ARG A 267 -12.41 18.67 13.29
C ARG A 267 -13.14 20.01 13.12
N ASN A 268 -13.05 20.63 11.95
CA ASN A 268 -13.57 21.96 11.72
C ASN A 268 -15.05 21.95 11.26
N ASN A 269 -15.47 20.90 10.54
CA ASN A 269 -16.77 20.89 9.86
C ASN A 269 -17.77 19.86 10.42
N ILE A 270 -17.30 18.83 11.13
CA ILE A 270 -18.14 17.71 11.58
C ILE A 270 -18.25 17.73 13.10
N GLN A 271 -19.43 18.08 13.58
CA GLN A 271 -19.78 18.12 15.01
C GLN A 271 -20.76 17.00 15.39
N SER A 272 -20.97 16.81 16.68
CA SER A 272 -21.99 15.87 17.17
C SER A 272 -23.36 16.21 16.59
N GLY A 273 -24.08 15.19 16.09
CA GLY A 273 -25.35 15.37 15.38
C GLY A 273 -25.22 15.59 13.87
N HIS A 274 -24.01 15.80 13.33
CA HIS A 274 -23.81 15.86 11.87
C HIS A 274 -24.23 14.52 11.22
N PRO A 275 -24.87 14.50 10.03
CA PRO A 275 -25.32 13.27 9.37
C PRO A 275 -24.21 12.21 9.18
N LEU A 276 -22.97 12.65 9.02
CA LEU A 276 -21.81 11.77 8.86
C LEU A 276 -21.13 11.34 10.16
N SER A 277 -21.51 11.90 11.31
CA SER A 277 -20.81 11.68 12.59
C SER A 277 -20.61 10.19 12.92
N PHE A 278 -21.63 9.36 12.68
CA PHE A 278 -21.55 7.91 12.83
C PHE A 278 -20.99 7.19 11.60
N SER A 279 -21.28 7.66 10.38
CA SER A 279 -20.87 6.97 9.16
C SER A 279 -19.35 6.98 8.96
N LEU A 280 -18.65 8.03 9.44
CA LEU A 280 -17.18 8.13 9.37
C LEU A 280 -16.45 7.04 10.18
N ASN A 281 -17.11 6.39 11.14
CA ASN A 281 -16.56 5.22 11.82
C ASN A 281 -16.39 4.00 10.89
N ARG A 282 -16.97 4.07 9.69
CA ARG A 282 -16.91 3.05 8.62
C ARG A 282 -16.13 3.56 7.40
N THR A 283 -15.27 4.55 7.61
CA THR A 283 -14.31 5.04 6.60
C THR A 283 -12.91 4.54 6.94
N PHE A 284 -12.25 3.93 5.95
CA PHE A 284 -10.91 3.38 6.06
C PHE A 284 -10.07 3.82 4.87
N ARG A 285 -8.79 4.11 5.11
CA ARG A 285 -7.85 4.42 4.04
C ARG A 285 -6.55 3.66 4.23
N TYR A 286 -6.07 3.01 3.19
CA TYR A 286 -4.75 2.41 3.16
C TYR A 286 -3.91 3.15 2.14
N ILE A 287 -3.06 4.06 2.62
CA ILE A 287 -2.28 4.98 1.78
C ILE A 287 -3.20 5.75 0.83
N ASP A 288 -3.30 5.31 -0.42
CA ASP A 288 -4.07 5.86 -1.54
C ASP A 288 -5.43 5.18 -1.76
N ASP A 289 -5.66 3.99 -1.22
CA ASP A 289 -6.95 3.32 -1.33
C ASP A 289 -7.90 3.81 -0.22
N LEU A 290 -8.99 4.49 -0.60
CA LEU A 290 -10.06 4.95 0.30
C LEU A 290 -11.29 4.03 0.18
N PHE A 291 -11.86 3.68 1.33
CA PHE A 291 -13.10 2.91 1.44
C PHE A 291 -14.06 3.61 2.40
N HIS A 292 -15.32 3.68 2.01
CA HIS A 292 -16.42 4.12 2.86
C HIS A 292 -17.66 3.25 2.63
N ILE A 293 -18.39 2.96 3.72
CA ILE A 293 -19.70 2.31 3.63
C ILE A 293 -20.73 2.99 4.53
N SER A 294 -21.80 3.48 3.94
CA SER A 294 -22.96 3.99 4.69
C SER A 294 -24.18 4.22 3.81
N ASP A 295 -25.32 4.45 4.45
CA ASP A 295 -26.55 4.97 3.83
C ASP A 295 -26.51 6.49 3.59
N LYS A 296 -25.35 7.11 3.84
CA LYS A 296 -25.04 8.53 3.62
C LYS A 296 -23.82 8.69 2.69
N LYS A 297 -23.60 7.70 1.82
CA LYS A 297 -22.46 7.67 0.90
C LYS A 297 -22.36 8.93 0.05
N ASP A 298 -23.47 9.42 -0.49
CA ASP A 298 -23.45 10.62 -1.35
C ASP A 298 -22.99 11.87 -0.60
N GLU A 299 -23.40 12.00 0.67
CA GLU A 299 -22.93 13.09 1.54
C GLU A 299 -21.44 12.96 1.84
N PHE A 300 -20.95 11.74 2.04
CA PHE A 300 -19.52 11.49 2.18
C PHE A 300 -18.75 11.88 0.91
N VAL A 301 -19.21 11.46 -0.27
CA VAL A 301 -18.60 11.81 -1.56
C VAL A 301 -18.55 13.32 -1.75
N ARG A 302 -19.64 14.05 -1.45
CA ARG A 302 -19.67 15.51 -1.53
C ARG A 302 -18.57 16.18 -0.69
N ILE A 303 -18.38 15.75 0.56
CA ILE A 303 -17.38 16.37 1.44
C ILE A 303 -15.94 16.04 1.02
N THR A 304 -15.71 14.97 0.25
CA THR A 304 -14.35 14.61 -0.19
C THR A 304 -13.69 15.68 -1.05
N THR A 305 -14.49 16.42 -1.83
CA THR A 305 -14.01 17.52 -2.69
C THR A 305 -13.41 18.66 -1.88
N ASP A 306 -13.95 18.93 -0.69
CA ASP A 306 -13.46 19.98 0.21
C ASP A 306 -12.44 19.45 1.23
N MET A 307 -12.47 18.15 1.52
CA MET A 307 -11.59 17.50 2.49
C MET A 307 -10.15 17.37 1.97
N TYR A 308 -9.98 17.13 0.67
CA TYR A 308 -8.67 16.97 0.04
C TYR A 308 -8.30 18.20 -0.79
N HIS A 309 -7.01 18.43 -0.98
CA HIS A 309 -6.54 19.54 -1.80
C HIS A 309 -6.98 19.36 -3.26
N HIS A 310 -7.42 20.43 -3.94
CA HIS A 310 -7.96 20.40 -5.31
C HIS A 310 -7.03 19.79 -6.39
N SER A 311 -5.73 19.67 -6.09
CA SER A 311 -4.77 18.97 -6.98
C SER A 311 -4.92 17.44 -6.95
N LEU A 312 -5.60 16.90 -5.94
CA LEU A 312 -5.89 15.49 -5.74
C LEU A 312 -7.22 15.13 -6.40
N THR A 313 -7.20 14.08 -7.19
CA THR A 313 -8.40 13.50 -7.80
C THR A 313 -8.68 12.17 -7.12
N LEU A 314 -9.88 12.02 -6.56
CA LEU A 314 -10.40 10.71 -6.14
C LEU A 314 -11.12 10.08 -7.34
N GLU A 315 -10.60 8.96 -7.82
CA GLU A 315 -11.23 8.20 -8.88
C GLU A 315 -12.01 7.04 -8.26
N GLN A 316 -13.33 7.00 -8.48
CA GLN A 316 -14.14 5.92 -7.94
C GLN A 316 -13.80 4.61 -8.66
N THR A 317 -13.42 3.59 -7.89
CA THR A 317 -12.97 2.30 -8.41
C THR A 317 -14.07 1.25 -8.43
N ASN A 318 -15.13 1.41 -7.62
CA ASN A 318 -16.25 0.49 -7.59
C ASN A 318 -17.34 0.87 -8.60
N THR A 319 -17.80 -0.11 -9.36
CA THR A 319 -18.90 0.03 -10.32
C THR A 319 -20.26 -0.27 -9.68
N ASP A 320 -20.33 -1.25 -8.77
CA ASP A 320 -21.54 -1.62 -8.05
C ASP A 320 -21.60 -0.87 -6.69
N PRO A 321 -22.74 -0.25 -6.32
CA PRO A 321 -22.91 0.42 -5.03
C PRO A 321 -23.02 -0.55 -3.83
N LYS A 322 -23.22 -1.85 -4.05
CA LYS A 322 -23.37 -2.88 -3.01
C LYS A 322 -22.22 -3.87 -3.00
N GLU A 323 -21.33 -3.84 -3.99
CA GLU A 323 -20.21 -4.77 -4.09
C GLU A 323 -18.92 -4.06 -4.53
N SER A 324 -17.82 -4.33 -3.84
CA SER A 324 -16.51 -3.80 -4.21
C SER A 324 -15.36 -4.63 -3.65
N ALA A 325 -14.16 -4.38 -4.18
CA ALA A 325 -12.91 -4.83 -3.61
C ALA A 325 -12.21 -3.68 -2.89
N PHE A 326 -11.65 -3.98 -1.72
CA PHE A 326 -10.76 -3.08 -0.98
C PHE A 326 -9.54 -3.88 -0.50
N LEU A 327 -8.36 -3.54 -1.01
CA LEU A 327 -7.13 -4.31 -0.81
C LEU A 327 -7.32 -5.78 -1.21
N ASP A 328 -7.21 -6.70 -0.25
CA ASP A 328 -7.39 -8.15 -0.43
C ASP A 328 -8.79 -8.65 -0.04
N MET A 329 -9.76 -7.76 0.10
CA MET A 329 -11.10 -8.07 0.58
C MET A 329 -12.14 -7.76 -0.48
N SER A 330 -12.95 -8.75 -0.85
CA SER A 330 -14.22 -8.52 -1.54
C SER A 330 -15.30 -8.28 -0.48
N ILE A 331 -16.12 -7.26 -0.69
CA ILE A 331 -17.12 -6.77 0.27
C ILE A 331 -18.44 -6.65 -0.45
N LYS A 332 -19.49 -7.27 0.11
CA LYS A 332 -20.84 -7.28 -0.43
C LYS A 332 -21.88 -6.94 0.63
N VAL A 333 -22.73 -5.96 0.36
CA VAL A 333 -23.92 -5.64 1.17
C VAL A 333 -25.05 -6.56 0.73
N THR A 334 -25.53 -7.42 1.63
CA THR A 334 -26.59 -8.39 1.32
C THR A 334 -27.98 -7.74 1.31
N ILE A 335 -28.96 -8.46 0.75
CA ILE A 335 -30.37 -8.07 0.79
C ILE A 335 -30.92 -7.91 2.22
N THR A 336 -30.32 -8.56 3.21
CA THR A 336 -30.73 -8.43 4.62
C THR A 336 -30.14 -7.19 5.27
N GLY A 337 -29.10 -6.60 4.66
CA GLY A 337 -28.38 -5.43 5.13
C GLY A 337 -27.07 -5.74 5.85
N ALA A 338 -26.75 -7.03 6.02
CA ALA A 338 -25.48 -7.49 6.56
C ALA A 338 -24.36 -7.32 5.53
N VAL A 339 -23.13 -7.16 6.00
CA VAL A 339 -21.93 -7.14 5.13
C VAL A 339 -21.25 -8.51 5.14
N GLN A 340 -21.04 -9.06 3.95
CA GLN A 340 -20.26 -10.27 3.74
C GLN A 340 -18.91 -9.91 3.16
N THR A 341 -17.84 -10.51 3.69
CA THR A 341 -16.49 -10.35 3.15
C THR A 341 -15.92 -11.69 2.68
N SER A 342 -15.05 -11.67 1.67
CA SER A 342 -14.28 -12.82 1.19
C SER A 342 -12.89 -12.38 0.72
N LEU A 343 -11.97 -13.33 0.48
CA LEU A 343 -10.64 -13.01 -0.06
C LEU A 343 -10.75 -12.63 -1.54
N TYR A 344 -10.47 -11.36 -1.85
CA TYR A 344 -10.28 -10.92 -3.23
C TYR A 344 -8.82 -11.10 -3.65
N ASN A 345 -8.61 -11.66 -4.84
CA ASN A 345 -7.29 -11.70 -5.45
C ASN A 345 -7.40 -11.23 -6.90
N LYS A 346 -6.81 -10.07 -7.18
CA LYS A 346 -6.81 -9.46 -8.52
C LYS A 346 -6.19 -10.34 -9.60
N THR A 347 -5.30 -11.27 -9.25
CA THR A 347 -4.76 -12.22 -10.23
C THR A 347 -5.81 -13.16 -10.79
N ASP A 348 -6.93 -13.35 -10.07
CA ASP A 348 -8.02 -14.20 -10.52
C ASP A 348 -8.81 -13.54 -11.68
N ASP A 349 -8.67 -12.22 -11.87
CA ASP A 349 -9.30 -11.46 -12.95
C ASP A 349 -8.47 -11.44 -14.24
N TYR A 350 -7.23 -11.93 -14.20
CA TYR A 350 -6.36 -11.95 -15.36
C TYR A 350 -6.72 -13.11 -16.29
N SER A 351 -6.69 -12.86 -17.60
CA SER A 351 -6.91 -13.88 -18.62
C SER A 351 -5.74 -14.86 -18.79
N PHE A 352 -4.69 -14.73 -17.98
CA PHE A 352 -3.48 -15.54 -18.02
C PHE A 352 -3.09 -16.02 -16.62
N SER A 353 -2.38 -17.15 -16.56
CA SER A 353 -1.93 -17.71 -15.29
C SER A 353 -0.78 -16.91 -14.69
N VAL A 354 -0.90 -16.55 -13.41
CA VAL A 354 0.17 -15.91 -12.65
C VAL A 354 0.88 -16.94 -11.79
N VAL A 355 2.19 -17.04 -11.93
CA VAL A 355 3.03 -17.80 -11.00
C VAL A 355 3.14 -17.00 -9.70
N ARG A 356 2.57 -17.52 -8.62
CA ARG A 356 2.46 -16.87 -7.30
C ARG A 356 3.38 -17.50 -6.27
N TYR A 357 3.59 -18.80 -6.36
CA TYR A 357 4.38 -19.56 -5.39
C TYR A 357 5.46 -20.40 -6.07
N PRO A 358 6.59 -20.66 -5.38
CA PRO A 358 7.65 -21.50 -5.93
C PRO A 358 7.16 -22.90 -6.25
N HIS A 359 7.56 -23.41 -7.42
CA HIS A 359 7.37 -24.81 -7.80
C HIS A 359 8.00 -25.76 -6.75
N TYR A 360 7.42 -26.94 -6.56
CA TYR A 360 7.91 -27.92 -5.59
C TYR A 360 9.39 -28.28 -5.79
N GLU A 361 9.80 -28.44 -7.05
CA GLU A 361 11.19 -28.74 -7.45
C GLU A 361 12.08 -27.50 -7.61
N SER A 362 11.65 -26.34 -7.12
CA SER A 362 12.49 -25.15 -7.13
C SER A 362 13.66 -25.26 -6.14
N ASN A 363 14.69 -24.44 -6.33
CA ASN A 363 15.82 -24.34 -5.39
C ASN A 363 15.44 -23.64 -4.06
N ILE A 364 14.15 -23.39 -3.81
CA ILE A 364 13.65 -22.76 -2.59
C ILE A 364 13.28 -23.87 -1.59
N PRO A 365 13.70 -23.78 -0.31
CA PRO A 365 13.33 -24.77 0.69
C PRO A 365 11.81 -25.01 0.74
N ILE A 366 11.39 -26.28 0.69
CA ILE A 366 9.98 -26.70 0.73
C ILE A 366 9.24 -26.09 1.94
N SER A 367 9.95 -25.93 3.06
CA SER A 367 9.41 -25.30 4.27
C SER A 367 8.88 -23.88 4.02
N MET A 368 9.51 -23.11 3.12
CA MET A 368 9.02 -21.77 2.74
C MET A 368 7.67 -21.88 2.03
N GLY A 369 7.53 -22.78 1.06
CA GLY A 369 6.25 -23.02 0.38
C GLY A 369 5.13 -23.45 1.33
N LEU A 370 5.42 -24.38 2.25
CA LEU A 370 4.44 -24.86 3.24
C LEU A 370 4.09 -23.80 4.30
N ASN A 371 5.03 -22.92 4.66
CA ASN A 371 4.76 -21.79 5.55
C ASN A 371 3.94 -20.71 4.85
N THR A 372 4.17 -20.48 3.56
CA THR A 372 3.31 -19.64 2.73
C THR A 372 1.89 -20.20 2.65
N LEU A 373 1.73 -21.51 2.39
CA LEU A 373 0.42 -22.16 2.42
C LEU A 373 -0.30 -21.94 3.74
N HIS A 374 0.39 -22.13 4.87
CA HIS A 374 -0.15 -21.84 6.19
C HIS A 374 -0.60 -20.38 6.33
N GLY A 375 0.26 -19.42 5.99
CA GLY A 375 -0.04 -17.98 6.06
C GLY A 375 -1.24 -17.59 5.20
N GLU A 376 -1.36 -18.17 4.00
CA GLU A 376 -2.47 -17.90 3.09
C GLU A 376 -3.79 -18.49 3.59
N ILE A 377 -3.80 -19.67 4.21
CA ILE A 377 -5.01 -20.19 4.88
C ILE A 377 -5.45 -19.24 5.99
N ILE A 378 -4.52 -18.73 6.80
CA ILE A 378 -4.83 -17.76 7.86
C ILE A 378 -5.36 -16.45 7.25
N ARG A 379 -4.82 -16.01 6.12
CA ARG A 379 -5.28 -14.83 5.39
C ARG A 379 -6.71 -15.01 4.83
N ILE A 380 -7.01 -16.16 4.22
CA ILE A 380 -8.36 -16.51 3.76
C ILE A 380 -9.32 -16.51 4.95
N PHE A 381 -8.95 -17.15 6.05
CA PHE A 381 -9.73 -17.18 7.28
C PHE A 381 -10.07 -15.78 7.81
N ARG A 382 -9.08 -14.87 7.83
CA ARG A 382 -9.26 -13.51 8.32
C ARG A 382 -10.24 -12.71 7.46
N ASN A 383 -10.20 -12.87 6.14
CA ASN A 383 -11.00 -12.09 5.20
C ASN A 383 -12.40 -12.67 4.91
N CYS A 384 -12.65 -13.97 5.15
CA CYS A 384 -13.98 -14.56 4.87
C CYS A 384 -14.95 -14.43 6.04
N SER A 385 -16.14 -13.87 5.84
CA SER A 385 -17.21 -13.87 6.86
C SER A 385 -17.90 -15.23 6.98
N LEU A 386 -18.08 -15.92 5.84
CA LEU A 386 -18.80 -17.19 5.75
C LEU A 386 -17.87 -18.39 5.65
N PHE A 387 -18.31 -19.51 6.22
CA PHE A 387 -17.55 -20.76 6.21
C PHE A 387 -17.41 -21.32 4.78
N GLU A 388 -18.46 -21.20 3.98
CA GLU A 388 -18.52 -21.69 2.60
C GLU A 388 -17.46 -21.00 1.74
N HIS A 389 -17.35 -19.67 1.85
CA HIS A 389 -16.34 -18.88 1.13
C HIS A 389 -14.92 -19.21 1.61
N PHE A 390 -14.73 -19.42 2.92
CA PHE A 390 -13.45 -19.87 3.47
C PHE A 390 -13.05 -21.23 2.87
N LEU A 391 -13.99 -22.17 2.82
CA LEU A 391 -13.77 -23.52 2.30
C LEU A 391 -13.42 -23.50 0.82
N GLU A 392 -14.16 -22.71 0.03
CA GLU A 392 -13.95 -22.57 -1.41
C GLU A 392 -12.58 -21.97 -1.73
N ARG A 393 -12.20 -20.86 -1.07
CA ARG A 393 -10.90 -20.22 -1.31
C ARG A 393 -9.73 -21.08 -0.82
N THR A 394 -9.89 -21.75 0.33
CA THR A 394 -8.89 -22.74 0.80
C THR A 394 -8.77 -23.89 -0.20
N ARG A 395 -9.89 -24.28 -0.82
CA ARG A 395 -9.89 -25.32 -1.84
C ARG A 395 -9.12 -24.89 -3.10
N GLN A 396 -9.40 -23.70 -3.59
CA GLN A 396 -8.69 -23.13 -4.74
C GLN A 396 -7.19 -23.03 -4.47
N LEU A 397 -6.78 -22.61 -3.27
CA LEU A 397 -5.38 -22.56 -2.84
C LEU A 397 -4.72 -23.94 -2.86
N ALA A 398 -5.34 -24.96 -2.26
CA ALA A 398 -4.79 -26.31 -2.24
C ALA A 398 -4.67 -26.91 -3.65
N ARG A 399 -5.64 -26.66 -4.55
CA ARG A 399 -5.56 -27.05 -5.96
C ARG A 399 -4.39 -26.38 -6.67
N TYR A 400 -4.14 -25.10 -6.39
CA TYR A 400 -2.98 -24.40 -6.95
C TYR A 400 -1.66 -25.05 -6.53
N PHE A 401 -1.50 -25.40 -5.25
CA PHE A 401 -0.30 -26.08 -4.76
C PHE A 401 -0.08 -27.46 -5.39
N LEU A 402 -1.16 -28.20 -5.68
CA LEU A 402 -1.08 -29.46 -6.43
C LEU A 402 -0.60 -29.23 -7.88
N GLN A 403 -1.06 -28.15 -8.55
CA GLN A 403 -0.64 -27.82 -9.91
C GLN A 403 0.87 -27.53 -10.00
N ILE A 404 1.43 -26.87 -8.99
CA ILE A 404 2.88 -26.62 -8.86
C ILE A 404 3.65 -27.79 -8.22
N GLN A 405 3.09 -29.00 -8.32
CA GLN A 405 3.68 -30.31 -8.00
C GLN A 405 3.99 -30.58 -6.52
N TYR A 406 3.32 -29.91 -5.57
CA TYR A 406 3.45 -30.30 -4.17
C TYR A 406 2.74 -31.63 -3.91
N PRO A 407 3.38 -32.62 -3.26
CA PRO A 407 2.76 -33.90 -2.96
C PRO A 407 1.50 -33.76 -2.09
N LYS A 408 0.46 -34.52 -2.44
CA LYS A 408 -0.86 -34.44 -1.80
C LYS A 408 -0.79 -34.74 -0.30
N GLU A 409 0.03 -35.71 0.10
CA GLU A 409 0.20 -36.15 1.49
C GLU A 409 0.76 -35.01 2.35
N ILE A 410 1.74 -34.28 1.82
CA ILE A 410 2.39 -33.15 2.50
C ILE A 410 1.39 -31.99 2.63
N LEU A 411 0.63 -31.69 1.57
CA LEU A 411 -0.39 -30.64 1.59
C LEU A 411 -1.50 -30.95 2.57
N CYS A 412 -2.06 -32.17 2.54
CA CYS A 412 -3.11 -32.60 3.47
C CYS A 412 -2.65 -32.52 4.92
N SER A 413 -1.42 -32.98 5.21
CA SER A 413 -0.82 -32.88 6.54
C SER A 413 -0.70 -31.42 7.00
N ARG A 414 -0.24 -30.51 6.12
CA ARG A 414 -0.13 -29.08 6.44
C ARG A 414 -1.48 -28.39 6.61
N LEU A 415 -2.47 -28.72 5.78
CA LEU A 415 -3.84 -28.23 5.90
C LEU A 415 -4.45 -28.64 7.25
N TYR A 416 -4.40 -29.93 7.56
CA TYR A 416 -4.89 -30.47 8.83
C TYR A 416 -4.18 -29.80 10.03
N SER A 417 -2.85 -29.70 9.98
CA SER A 417 -2.08 -29.03 11.02
C SER A 417 -2.49 -27.56 11.21
N THR A 418 -2.71 -26.83 10.12
CA THR A 418 -3.11 -25.41 10.17
C THR A 418 -4.49 -25.21 10.76
N LEU A 419 -5.46 -26.04 10.34
CA LEU A 419 -6.84 -25.97 10.83
C LEU A 419 -6.92 -26.31 12.33
N ASN A 420 -6.19 -27.34 12.78
CA ASN A 420 -6.21 -27.74 14.19
C ASN A 420 -5.40 -26.83 15.11
N LYS A 421 -4.27 -26.29 14.64
CA LYS A 421 -3.44 -25.36 15.42
C LYS A 421 -4.04 -23.96 15.54
N THR A 422 -5.16 -23.69 14.87
CA THR A 422 -5.82 -22.38 14.89
C THR A 422 -7.25 -22.48 15.42
N PRO A 423 -7.47 -22.61 16.74
CA PRO A 423 -8.80 -22.74 17.34
C PRO A 423 -9.78 -21.61 16.96
N ALA A 424 -9.25 -20.42 16.65
CA ALA A 424 -10.03 -19.27 16.21
C ALA A 424 -10.83 -19.54 14.92
N ILE A 425 -10.38 -20.45 14.06
CA ILE A 425 -11.10 -20.85 12.85
C ILE A 425 -12.39 -21.57 13.23
N SER A 426 -12.29 -22.60 14.08
CA SER A 426 -13.44 -23.35 14.57
C SER A 426 -14.39 -22.48 15.38
N LEU A 427 -13.88 -21.54 16.18
CA LEU A 427 -14.69 -20.58 16.93
C LEU A 427 -15.50 -19.66 16.02
N LYS A 428 -14.86 -19.10 14.97
CA LYS A 428 -15.51 -18.14 14.06
C LYS A 428 -16.68 -18.75 13.31
N TYR A 429 -16.54 -20.00 12.88
CA TYR A 429 -17.53 -20.67 12.04
C TYR A 429 -18.44 -21.64 12.80
N ALA A 430 -18.21 -21.85 14.09
CA ALA A 430 -18.92 -22.86 14.90
C ALA A 430 -18.86 -24.29 14.32
N THR A 431 -17.80 -24.62 13.56
CA THR A 431 -17.66 -25.91 12.87
C THR A 431 -16.54 -26.76 13.47
N PHE A 432 -16.88 -27.67 14.40
CA PHE A 432 -15.91 -28.66 14.90
C PHE A 432 -15.87 -29.95 14.05
N HIS A 433 -16.93 -30.28 13.30
CA HIS A 433 -17.05 -31.53 12.54
C HIS A 433 -16.90 -31.39 11.01
N SER A 434 -16.82 -30.19 10.44
CA SER A 434 -16.79 -30.01 8.97
C SER A 434 -15.41 -30.21 8.34
N PHE A 435 -14.33 -30.04 9.10
CA PHE A 435 -12.95 -30.09 8.58
C PHE A 435 -12.48 -31.51 8.23
N SER A 436 -12.97 -32.53 8.94
CA SER A 436 -12.71 -33.94 8.59
C SER A 436 -13.30 -34.30 7.22
N ASN A 437 -14.52 -33.82 6.92
CA ASN A 437 -15.17 -34.00 5.63
C ASN A 437 -14.51 -33.20 4.49
N PHE A 438 -13.85 -32.08 4.80
CA PHE A 438 -13.07 -31.32 3.82
C PHE A 438 -11.86 -32.12 3.33
N LEU A 439 -11.15 -32.78 4.25
CA LEU A 439 -9.93 -33.53 3.93
C LEU A 439 -10.20 -34.84 3.19
N THR A 440 -11.38 -35.46 3.39
CA THR A 440 -11.78 -36.68 2.68
C THR A 440 -12.30 -36.44 1.26
N LYS A 441 -12.75 -35.22 0.94
CA LYS A 441 -13.22 -34.83 -0.42
C LYS A 441 -12.11 -34.27 -1.32
N TYR A 442 -10.86 -34.38 -0.87
CA TYR A 442 -9.68 -33.83 -1.52
C TYR A 442 -8.80 -34.90 -2.15
#